data_AF-A0A831Z1P9-F1
#
_entry.id   AF-A0A831Z1P9-F1
#
_cell.length_a   1.000
_cell.length_b   1.000
_cell.length_c   1.000
_cell.angle_alpha   90.00
_cell.angle_beta   90.00
_cell.angle_gamma   90.00
#
_symmetry.space_group_name_H-M   'P 1'
#
loop_
_entity.id
_entity.type
_entity.pdbx_description
1 polymer ?
#
loop_
_entity_poly.entity_id
_entity_poly.type
_entity_poly.pdbx_seq_one_letter_code
_entity_poly.pdbx_strand_id
1 'polypeptide(L)'
;MKHLPFKLSILVFLIALLSGFYMKLPLMDNLIRAFVIYLVFSVVELIVLLIYNQTLYAMIKTQLEARKEEAAQAEEPVPVENQQLENN
;
A
#
# COMPACT_ATOMS: atom_id res chain seq x y z
N MET A 1 -5.54 2.30 12.32
CA MET A 1 -5.05 0.96 11.88
C MET A 1 -3.53 0.93 11.55
N LYS A 2 -2.74 1.99 11.83
CA LYS A 2 -1.32 2.08 11.45
C LYS A 2 -0.37 1.06 12.11
N HIS A 3 -0.79 0.43 13.21
CA HIS A 3 -0.01 -0.59 13.92
C HIS A 3 -0.46 -2.02 13.64
N LEU A 4 -1.43 -2.22 12.73
CA LEU A 4 -1.91 -3.55 12.38
C LEU A 4 -0.80 -4.51 11.95
N PRO A 5 0.17 -4.12 11.09
CA PRO A 5 1.23 -5.04 10.69
C PRO A 5 2.12 -5.47 11.87
N PHE A 6 2.48 -4.50 12.72
CA PHE A 6 3.25 -4.77 13.93
C PHE A 6 2.56 -5.72 14.92
N LYS A 7 1.23 -5.62 15.07
CA LYS A 7 0.47 -6.54 15.91
C LYS A 7 0.43 -7.95 15.32
N LEU A 8 0.33 -8.06 14.00
CA LEU A 8 0.30 -9.33 13.30
C LEU A 8 1.64 -10.07 13.43
N SER A 9 2.75 -9.36 13.25
CA SER A 9 4.09 -9.94 13.36
C SER A 9 4.43 -10.40 14.78
N ILE A 10 4.05 -9.63 15.81
CA ILE A 10 4.16 -10.07 17.22
C ILE A 10 3.30 -11.32 17.47
N LEU A 11 2.06 -11.35 16.96
CA LEU A 11 1.18 -12.51 17.13
C LEU A 11 1.81 -13.78 16.51
N VAL A 12 2.39 -13.67 15.31
CA VAL A 12 3.10 -14.77 14.65
C VAL A 12 4.29 -15.23 15.50
N PHE A 13 5.07 -14.30 16.06
CA PHE A 13 6.17 -14.65 16.96
C PHE A 13 5.68 -15.42 18.20
N LEU A 14 4.59 -14.97 18.83
CA LEU A 14 4.03 -15.64 20.01
C LEU A 14 3.51 -17.04 19.68
N ILE A 15 2.83 -17.23 18.54
CA ILE A 15 2.37 -18.54 18.08
C ILE A 15 3.56 -19.46 17.79
N ALA A 16 4.61 -18.95 17.15
CA ALA A 16 5.84 -19.70 16.89
C ALA A 16 6.55 -20.11 18.21
N LEU A 17 6.58 -19.22 19.20
CA LEU A 17 7.15 -19.51 20.50
C LEU A 17 6.33 -20.58 21.25
N LEU A 18 5.01 -20.43 21.30
CA LEU A 18 4.10 -21.38 21.96
C LEU A 18 4.15 -22.77 21.31
N SER A 19 4.20 -22.84 19.98
CA SER A 19 4.31 -24.12 19.26
C SER A 19 5.62 -24.85 19.55
N GLY A 20 6.71 -24.16 19.89
CA GLY A 20 7.95 -24.83 20.25
C GLY A 20 7.96 -25.39 21.67
N PHE A 21 7.22 -24.76 22.58
CA PHE A 21 6.96 -25.36 23.90
C PHE A 21 6.15 -26.64 23.78
N TYR A 22 5.17 -26.69 22.86
CA TYR A 22 4.42 -27.92 22.56
C TYR A 22 5.33 -29.05 22.05
N MET A 23 6.35 -28.72 21.26
CA MET A 23 7.37 -29.68 20.77
C MET A 23 8.44 -30.04 21.82
N LYS A 24 8.35 -29.51 23.05
CA LYS A 24 9.32 -29.71 24.13
C LYS A 24 10.75 -29.30 23.74
N LEU A 25 10.88 -28.27 22.90
CA LEU A 25 12.20 -27.74 22.52
C LEU A 25 12.88 -27.04 23.71
N PRO A 26 14.21 -27.12 23.82
CA PRO A 26 14.98 -26.27 24.73
C PRO A 26 14.65 -24.78 24.52
N LEU A 27 14.67 -23.98 25.58
CA LEU A 27 14.24 -22.58 25.53
C LEU A 27 14.99 -21.77 24.47
N MET A 28 16.32 -21.93 24.39
CA MET A 28 17.16 -21.21 23.44
C MET A 28 16.84 -21.60 21.99
N ASP A 29 16.70 -22.90 21.72
CA ASP A 29 16.37 -23.40 20.39
C ASP A 29 14.98 -22.94 19.94
N ASN A 30 14.02 -22.94 20.87
CA ASN A 30 12.68 -22.42 20.62
C ASN A 30 12.71 -20.92 20.30
N LEU A 31 13.48 -20.13 21.05
CA LEU A 31 13.60 -18.69 20.84
C LEU A 31 14.23 -18.38 19.48
N ILE A 32 15.31 -19.08 19.12
CA ILE A 32 15.97 -18.93 17.82
C ILE A 32 14.99 -19.29 16.70
N ARG A 33 14.28 -20.43 16.81
CA ARG A 33 13.28 -20.86 15.82
C ARG A 33 12.17 -19.83 15.65
N ALA A 34 11.59 -19.36 16.76
CA ALA A 34 10.52 -18.36 16.73
C ALA A 34 11.01 -17.03 16.13
N PHE A 35 12.25 -16.63 16.44
CA PHE A 35 12.86 -15.43 15.86
C PHE A 35 13.07 -15.54 14.35
N VAL A 36 13.56 -16.69 13.86
CA VAL A 36 13.71 -16.95 12.42
C VAL A 36 12.35 -16.89 11.71
N ILE A 37 11.31 -17.53 12.28
CA ILE A 37 9.95 -17.48 11.72
C ILE A 37 9.44 -16.04 11.65
N TYR A 38 9.62 -15.27 12.74
CA TYR A 38 9.25 -13.85 12.78
C TYR A 38 9.96 -13.03 11.69
N LEU A 39 11.26 -13.27 11.48
CA LEU A 39 12.06 -12.53 10.49
C LEU A 39 11.59 -12.82 9.07
N VAL A 40 11.35 -14.09 8.74
CA VAL A 40 10.80 -14.50 7.43
C VAL A 40 9.43 -13.85 7.21
N PHE A 41 8.56 -13.89 8.22
CA PHE A 41 7.24 -13.30 8.12
C PHE A 41 7.28 -11.77 7.95
N SER A 42 8.22 -11.10 8.62
CA SER A 42 8.42 -9.64 8.49
C SER A 42 8.83 -9.24 7.07
N VAL A 43 9.65 -10.06 6.40
CA VAL A 43 10.04 -9.83 5.00
C VAL A 43 8.83 -9.97 4.07
N VAL A 44 8.02 -11.01 4.26
CA VAL A 44 6.79 -11.22 3.47
C VAL A 44 5.81 -10.07 3.67
N GLU A 45 5.61 -9.64 4.91
CA GLU A 45 4.75 -8.51 5.25
C GLU A 45 5.22 -7.20 4.60
N LEU A 46 6.54 -6.94 4.60
CA LEU A 46 7.12 -5.78 3.93
C LEU A 46 6.85 -5.81 2.41
N ILE A 47 6.99 -6.98 1.77
CA ILE A 47 6.70 -7.14 0.34
C ILE A 47 5.23 -6.83 0.05
N VAL A 48 4.31 -7.36 0.85
CA VAL A 48 2.86 -7.10 0.70
C VAL A 48 2.57 -5.61 0.86
N LEU A 49 3.16 -4.94 1.87
CA LEU A 49 3.01 -3.51 2.09
C LEU A 49 3.56 -2.68 0.92
N LEU A 50 4.70 -3.08 0.35
CA LEU A 50 5.28 -2.43 -0.82
C LEU A 50 4.37 -2.54 -2.04
N ILE A 51 3.86 -3.74 -2.33
CA ILE A 51 2.93 -3.97 -3.44
C ILE A 51 1.66 -3.13 -3.24
N TYR A 52 1.06 -3.19 -2.04
CA TYR A 52 -0.14 -2.42 -1.71
C TYR A 52 0.08 -0.91 -1.90
N ASN A 53 1.19 -0.38 -1.40
CA ASN A 53 1.54 1.03 -1.57
C ASN A 53 1.73 1.38 -3.05
N GLN A 54 2.45 0.57 -3.83
CA GLN A 54 2.63 0.81 -5.26
C GLN A 54 1.28 0.83 -6.01
N THR A 55 0.39 -0.11 -5.73
CA THR A 55 -0.95 -0.16 -6.33
C THR A 55 -1.77 1.07 -5.96
N LEU A 56 -1.74 1.49 -4.69
CA LEU A 56 -2.46 2.67 -4.22
C LEU A 56 -1.93 3.95 -4.88
N TYR A 57 -0.60 4.09 -4.96
CA TYR A 57 0.04 5.23 -5.62
C TYR A 57 -0.29 5.28 -7.12
N ALA A 58 -0.27 4.13 -7.81
CA ALA A 58 -0.66 4.07 -9.21
C ALA A 58 -2.12 4.48 -9.42
N MET A 59 -3.04 3.97 -8.60
CA MET A 59 -4.46 4.32 -8.65
C MET A 59 -4.69 5.82 -8.42
N ILE A 60 -4.05 6.40 -7.41
CA ILE A 60 -4.16 7.84 -7.11
C ILE A 60 -3.59 8.68 -8.25
N LYS A 61 -2.45 8.27 -8.83
CA LYS A 61 -1.83 8.96 -9.96
C LYS A 61 -2.76 8.97 -11.18
N THR A 62 -3.34 7.83 -11.55
CA THR A 62 -4.29 7.73 -12.67
C THR A 62 -5.52 8.62 -12.46
N GLN A 63 -6.08 8.66 -11.24
CA GLN A 63 -7.20 9.56 -10.94
C GLN A 63 -6.83 11.05 -11.04
N LEU A 64 -5.59 11.39 -10.66
CA LEU A 64 -5.10 12.76 -10.73
C LEU A 64 -4.86 13.19 -12.18
N GLU A 65 -4.33 12.30 -13.02
CA GLU A 65 -4.11 12.56 -14.45
C GLU A 65 -5.45 12.68 -15.20
N ALA A 66 -6.42 11.81 -14.95
CA ALA A 66 -7.77 11.91 -15.52
C ALA A 66 -8.45 13.25 -15.19
N ARG A 67 -8.33 13.73 -13.94
CA ARG A 67 -8.86 15.05 -13.55
C ARG A 67 -8.15 16.22 -14.21
N LYS A 68 -6.86 16.09 -14.55
CA LYS A 68 -6.11 17.14 -15.27
C LYS A 68 -6.51 17.20 -16.74
N GLU A 69 -6.78 16.05 -17.37
CA GLU A 69 -7.27 15.99 -18.75
C GLU A 69 -8.69 16.56 -18.88
N GLU A 70 -9.57 16.28 -17.91
CA GLU A 70 -10.91 16.91 -17.85
C GLU A 70 -10.85 18.43 -17.68
N ALA A 71 -9.90 18.93 -16.86
CA ALA A 71 -9.71 20.37 -16.69
C ALA A 71 -9.11 21.04 -17.94
N ALA A 72 -8.24 20.35 -18.69
CA ALA A 72 -7.66 20.85 -19.92
C ALA A 72 -8.66 20.87 -21.10
N GLN A 73 -9.63 19.94 -21.13
CA GLN A 73 -10.71 19.96 -22.13
C GLN A 73 -11.79 21.01 -21.85
N ALA A 74 -11.93 21.46 -20.59
CA ALA A 74 -12.82 22.58 -20.24
C ALA A 74 -12.25 23.96 -20.59
N GLU A 75 -10.96 24.05 -20.94
CA GLU A 75 -10.28 25.28 -21.38
C GLU A 75 -10.09 25.37 -22.91
N GLU A 76 -10.71 24.48 -23.71
CA GLU A 76 -10.76 24.68 -25.16
C GLU A 76 -11.51 26.01 -25.47
N PRO A 77 -10.89 26.95 -26.19
CA PRO A 77 -11.46 28.27 -26.40
C PRO A 77 -12.72 28.14 -27.26
N VAL A 78 -13.83 28.64 -26.74
CA VAL A 78 -15.04 28.91 -27.53
C VAL A 78 -14.60 29.62 -28.82
N PRO A 79 -14.89 29.06 -30.01
CA PRO A 79 -14.47 29.69 -31.26
C PRO A 79 -15.09 31.09 -31.32
N VAL A 80 -14.22 32.09 -31.41
CA VAL A 80 -14.59 33.49 -31.60
C VAL A 80 -15.11 33.64 -33.04
N GLU A 81 -16.35 33.24 -33.26
CA GLU A 81 -17.04 33.44 -34.53
C GLU A 81 -18.46 33.89 -34.19
N ASN A 82 -18.65 35.21 -34.07
CA ASN A 82 -19.91 35.98 -34.23
C ASN A 82 -19.91 37.32 -33.44
N GLN A 83 -18.90 38.18 -33.62
CA GLN A 83 -18.98 39.57 -33.14
C GLN A 83 -18.66 40.65 -34.20
N GLN A 84 -18.62 40.30 -35.50
CA GLN A 84 -18.29 41.26 -36.56
C GLN A 84 -19.45 41.62 -37.52
N LEU A 85 -20.71 41.38 -37.17
CA LEU A 85 -21.84 41.69 -38.08
C LEU A 85 -22.85 42.75 -37.61
N GLU A 86 -22.59 43.51 -36.53
CA GLU A 86 -23.47 44.62 -36.10
C GLU A 86 -22.81 46.00 -36.23
N ASN A 87 -22.17 46.28 -37.36
CA ASN A 87 -21.90 47.66 -37.79
C ASN A 87 -21.87 47.72 -39.32
N ASN A 88 -23.06 47.81 -39.94
CA ASN A 88 -23.28 48.45 -41.23
C ASN A 88 -24.75 48.86 -41.35
#